data_AF-A0A497LL73-F1
#
_entry.id   AF-A0A497LL73-F1
#
_cell.length_a   1.000
_cell.length_b   1.000
_cell.length_c   1.000
_cell.angle_alpha   90.00
_cell.angle_beta   90.00
_cell.angle_gamma   90.00
#
_symmetry.space_group_name_H-M   'P 1'
#
loop_
_entity.id
_entity.type
_entity.pdbx_description
1 polymer ?
#
loop_
_entity_poly.entity_id
_entity_poly.type
_entity_poly.pdbx_seq_one_letter_code
_entity_poly.pdbx_strand_id
1 'polypeptide(L)'
;MTDEEIVGAEKLLVAYFNALIKEVNIATNASKVQGFQEVSTKLEEAIQQTRQHNYTNAERLVSEAVSITTTNGSRAIQVLKEKSLI
;
A
#
# COMPACT_ATOMS: atom_id res chain seq x y z
N MET A 1 21.03 17.13 -4.20
CA MET A 1 20.66 16.34 -3.01
C MET A 1 21.92 15.73 -2.48
N THR A 2 22.14 15.82 -1.18
CA THR A 2 23.24 15.10 -0.52
C THR A 2 22.84 13.62 -0.36
N ASP A 3 23.83 12.74 -0.23
CA ASP A 3 23.56 11.31 -0.02
C ASP A 3 22.76 11.07 1.27
N GLU A 4 22.93 11.91 2.28
CA GLU A 4 22.17 11.88 3.53
C GLU A 4 20.68 12.22 3.34
N GLU A 5 20.37 13.21 2.49
CA GLU A 5 18.99 13.57 2.15
C GLU A 5 18.29 12.43 1.42
N ILE A 6 18.99 11.75 0.50
CA ILE A 6 18.44 10.60 -0.24
C ILE A 6 18.13 9.46 0.72
N VAL A 7 19.09 9.07 1.57
CA VAL A 7 18.90 8.01 2.56
C VAL A 7 17.77 8.36 3.54
N GLY A 8 17.64 9.63 3.93
CA GLY A 8 16.54 10.11 4.75
C GLY A 8 15.18 9.94 4.07
N ALA A 9 15.07 10.33 2.80
CA ALA A 9 13.86 10.18 2.01
C ALA A 9 13.45 8.71 1.82
N GLU A 10 14.41 7.83 1.56
CA GLU A 10 14.14 6.39 1.45
C GLU A 10 13.64 5.79 2.76
N LYS A 11 14.26 6.13 3.88
CA LYS A 11 13.79 5.71 5.21
C LYS A 11 12.35 6.14 5.46
N LEU A 12 12.01 7.37 5.06
CA LEU A 12 10.65 7.89 5.17
C LEU A 12 9.67 7.07 4.32
N LEU A 13 9.98 6.82 3.04
CA LEU A 13 9.12 6.01 2.17
C LEU A 13 8.94 4.60 2.70
N VAL A 14 10.03 3.95 3.13
CA VAL A 14 9.98 2.59 3.70
C VAL A 14 9.13 2.57 4.97
N ALA A 15 9.29 3.53 5.87
CA ALA A 15 8.48 3.61 7.09
C ALA A 15 7.00 3.83 6.77
N TYR A 16 6.70 4.73 5.84
CA TYR A 16 5.35 5.04 5.39
C TYR A 16 4.66 3.82 4.75
N PHE A 17 5.32 3.13 3.82
CA PHE A 17 4.76 1.94 3.19
C PHE A 17 4.54 0.80 4.18
N ASN A 18 5.46 0.59 5.13
CA ASN A 18 5.25 -0.39 6.21
C ASN A 18 4.04 -0.05 7.08
N ALA A 19 3.78 1.23 7.34
CA ALA A 19 2.57 1.65 8.07
C ALA A 19 1.31 1.37 7.24
N LEU A 20 1.31 1.73 5.94
CA LEU A 20 0.19 1.46 5.04
C LEU A 20 -0.13 -0.03 4.92
N ILE A 21 0.88 -0.90 4.82
CA ILE A 21 0.67 -2.35 4.79
C ILE A 21 -0.12 -2.84 6.01
N LYS A 22 0.13 -2.27 7.21
CA LYS A 22 -0.64 -2.62 8.42
C LYS A 22 -2.11 -2.24 8.28
N GLU A 23 -2.41 -1.04 7.79
CA GLU A 23 -3.78 -0.57 7.58
C GLU A 23 -4.51 -1.38 6.51
N VAL A 24 -3.82 -1.72 5.42
CA VAL A 24 -4.36 -2.54 4.34
C VAL A 24 -4.63 -3.97 4.82
N ASN A 25 -3.79 -4.51 5.69
CA ASN A 25 -4.04 -5.80 6.33
C ASN A 25 -5.26 -5.77 7.26
N ILE A 26 -5.49 -4.68 8.00
CA ILE A 26 -6.72 -4.48 8.77
C ILE A 26 -7.93 -4.47 7.84
N ALA A 27 -7.87 -3.71 6.73
CA ALA A 27 -8.94 -3.64 5.74
C ALA A 27 -9.25 -5.02 5.13
N THR A 28 -8.22 -5.79 4.78
CA THR A 28 -8.33 -7.17 4.29
C THR A 28 -9.05 -8.05 5.32
N ASN A 29 -8.64 -7.97 6.58
CA ASN A 29 -9.17 -8.83 7.64
C ASN A 29 -10.61 -8.50 8.01
N ALA A 30 -10.97 -7.22 8.07
CA ALA A 30 -12.32 -6.76 8.42
C ALA A 30 -13.31 -6.99 7.27
N SER A 31 -12.95 -6.62 6.05
CA SER A 31 -13.85 -6.71 4.88
C SER A 31 -13.84 -8.08 4.21
N LYS A 32 -12.75 -8.85 4.33
CA LYS A 32 -12.46 -10.06 3.53
C LYS A 32 -12.36 -9.80 2.02
N VAL A 33 -12.14 -8.54 1.61
CA VAL A 33 -11.90 -8.19 0.20
C VAL A 33 -10.44 -8.49 -0.15
N GLN A 34 -10.23 -9.45 -1.05
CA GLN A 34 -8.90 -9.94 -1.41
C GLN A 34 -8.04 -8.91 -2.14
N GLY A 35 -8.63 -7.91 -2.81
CA GLY A 35 -7.87 -6.87 -3.50
C GLY A 35 -6.95 -6.05 -2.59
N PHE A 36 -7.24 -5.96 -1.29
CA PHE A 36 -6.32 -5.34 -0.33
C PHE A 36 -5.05 -6.18 -0.08
N GLN A 37 -5.11 -7.50 -0.25
CA GLN A 37 -3.89 -8.32 -0.18
C GLN A 37 -2.92 -7.96 -1.32
N GLU A 38 -3.44 -7.74 -2.52
CA GLU A 38 -2.64 -7.29 -3.67
C GLU A 38 -2.00 -5.92 -3.42
N VAL A 39 -2.72 -4.99 -2.78
CA VAL A 39 -2.18 -3.68 -2.37
C VAL A 39 -0.98 -3.87 -1.43
N SER A 40 -1.07 -4.76 -0.45
CA SER A 40 0.03 -5.03 0.48
C SER A 40 1.26 -5.57 -0.26
N THR A 41 1.08 -6.53 -1.17
CA THR A 41 2.17 -7.07 -2.00
C THR A 41 2.84 -5.99 -2.85
N LYS A 42 2.07 -5.10 -3.49
CA LYS A 42 2.65 -3.99 -4.28
C LYS A 42 3.44 -3.01 -3.43
N LEU A 43 3.00 -2.74 -2.20
CA LEU A 43 3.74 -1.87 -1.27
C LEU A 43 5.03 -2.55 -0.78
N GLU A 44 5.02 -3.87 -0.55
CA GLU A 44 6.24 -4.63 -0.24
C GLU A 44 7.25 -4.59 -1.40
N GLU A 45 6.79 -4.76 -2.64
CA GLU A 45 7.61 -4.62 -3.83
C GLU A 45 8.15 -3.19 -3.99
N ALA A 46 7.33 -2.17 -3.73
CA ALA A 46 7.74 -0.78 -3.79
C ALA A 46 8.86 -0.48 -2.77
N ILE A 47 8.78 -1.03 -1.57
CA ILE A 47 9.87 -0.97 -0.56
C ILE A 47 11.16 -1.57 -1.13
N GLN A 48 11.12 -2.71 -1.80
CA GLN A 48 12.31 -3.31 -2.40
C GLN A 48 12.88 -2.44 -3.52
N GLN A 49 12.02 -1.89 -4.39
CA GLN A 49 12.45 -1.01 -5.48
C GLN A 49 13.07 0.30 -4.94
N THR A 50 12.49 0.89 -3.88
CA THR A 50 13.07 2.06 -3.20
C THR A 50 14.48 1.75 -2.68
N ARG A 51 14.68 0.61 -2.00
CA ARG A 51 16.01 0.21 -1.48
C ARG A 51 17.05 -0.06 -2.57
N GLN A 52 16.62 -0.29 -3.80
CA GLN A 52 17.47 -0.47 -4.98
C GLN A 52 17.67 0.83 -5.76
N HIS A 53 17.23 1.97 -5.22
CA HIS A 53 17.19 3.27 -5.90
C HIS A 53 16.39 3.27 -7.21
N ASN A 54 15.50 2.30 -7.40
CA ASN A 54 14.65 2.18 -8.59
C ASN A 54 13.31 2.91 -8.37
N TYR A 55 13.40 4.24 -8.30
CA TYR A 55 12.25 5.08 -7.95
C TYR A 55 11.14 5.07 -8.99
N THR A 56 11.46 4.91 -10.28
CA THR A 56 10.47 4.81 -11.35
C THR A 56 9.58 3.58 -11.17
N ASN A 57 10.16 2.42 -10.83
CA ASN A 57 9.35 1.24 -10.54
C ASN A 57 8.60 1.36 -9.21
N ALA A 58 9.21 1.96 -8.19
CA ALA A 58 8.51 2.22 -6.92
C ALA A 58 7.27 3.09 -7.14
N GLU A 59 7.37 4.17 -7.93
CA GLU A 59 6.26 5.04 -8.29
C GLU A 59 5.15 4.32 -9.06
N ARG A 60 5.52 3.49 -10.05
CA ARG A 60 4.56 2.66 -10.79
C ARG A 60 3.79 1.72 -9.86
N LEU A 61 4.49 1.01 -8.97
CA LEU A 61 3.87 0.08 -8.02
C LEU A 61 2.93 0.79 -7.04
N VAL A 62 3.30 1.98 -6.57
CA VAL A 62 2.43 2.82 -5.74
C VAL A 62 1.18 3.25 -6.50
N SER A 63 1.32 3.66 -7.77
CA SER A 63 0.18 4.05 -8.61
C SER A 63 -0.80 2.90 -8.83
N GLU A 64 -0.30 1.69 -9.07
CA GLU A 64 -1.11 0.48 -9.16
C GLU A 64 -1.81 0.15 -7.83
N ALA A 65 -1.11 0.28 -6.70
CA ALA A 65 -1.67 0.07 -5.37
C ALA A 65 -2.83 1.06 -5.08
N VAL A 66 -2.70 2.33 -5.48
CA VAL A 66 -3.76 3.35 -5.36
C VAL A 66 -4.98 2.99 -6.21
N SER A 67 -4.76 2.54 -7.45
CA SER A 67 -5.84 2.13 -8.34
C SER A 67 -6.65 0.96 -7.75
N ILE A 68 -5.96 -0.09 -7.28
CA ILE A 68 -6.59 -1.25 -6.65
C ILE A 68 -7.35 -0.85 -5.38
N THR A 69 -6.74 0.00 -4.55
CA THR A 69 -7.35 0.50 -3.31
C THR A 69 -8.65 1.25 -3.61
N THR A 70 -8.68 2.07 -4.65
CA THR A 70 -9.86 2.84 -5.05
C THR A 70 -11.02 1.92 -5.46
N THR A 71 -10.74 0.93 -6.29
CA THR A 71 -11.75 -0.05 -6.74
C THR A 71 -12.26 -0.91 -5.57
N ASN A 72 -11.36 -1.40 -4.72
CA ASN A 72 -11.72 -2.32 -3.64
C ASN A 72 -12.29 -1.61 -2.41
N GLY A 73 -11.95 -0.35 -2.17
CA GLY A 73 -12.47 0.45 -1.06
C GLY A 73 -14.00 0.59 -1.11
N SER A 74 -14.53 0.88 -2.30
CA SER A 74 -15.99 0.92 -2.50
C SER A 74 -16.65 -0.43 -2.22
N ARG A 75 -16.02 -1.53 -2.65
CA ARG A 75 -16.52 -2.89 -2.37
C ARG A 75 -16.46 -3.24 -0.89
N ALA A 76 -15.42 -2.81 -0.19
CA ALA A 76 -15.27 -3.06 1.24
C ALA A 76 -16.41 -2.45 2.05
N ILE A 77 -16.79 -1.19 1.76
CA ILE A 77 -17.93 -0.53 2.40
C ILE A 77 -19.23 -1.31 2.16
N GLN A 78 -19.47 -1.76 0.93
CA GLN A 78 -20.65 -2.57 0.60
C GLN A 78 -20.68 -3.87 1.42
N VAL A 79 -19.58 -4.61 1.46
CA VAL A 79 -19.48 -5.87 2.20
C VAL A 79 -19.72 -5.67 3.70
N LEU A 80 -19.19 -4.59 4.27
CA LEU A 80 -19.40 -4.28 5.69
C LEU A 80 -20.88 -3.96 5.99
N LYS A 81 -21.57 -3.23 5.10
CA LYS A 81 -23.02 -2.98 5.21
C LYS A 81 -23.85 -4.25 5.07
N GLU A 82 -23.53 -5.10 4.07
CA GLU A 82 -24.19 -6.39 3.84
C GLU A 82 -24.09 -7.32 5.07
N LYS A 83 -22.99 -7.22 5.82
CA LYS A 83 -22.75 -7.98 7.06
C LYS A 83 -23.25 -7.28 8.33
N SER A 84 -23.89 -6.11 8.21
CA SER A 84 -24.32 -5.27 9.34
C SER A 84 -23.21 -4.95 10.34
N LEU A 85 -21.98 -4.83 9.84
CA LEU A 85 -20.82 -4.39 10.63
C LEU A 85 -20.69 -2.86 10.66
N ILE A 86 -21.37 -2.17 9.72
CA ILE A 86 -21.63 -0.73 9.65
C ILE A 86 -23.01 -0.46 9.05
#